data_AF-A0A2V6PXJ2-F1
#
_entry.id   AF-A0A2V6PXJ2-F1
#
_cell.length_a   1.000
_cell.length_b   1.000
_cell.length_c   1.000
_cell.angle_alpha   90.00
_cell.angle_beta   90.00
_cell.angle_gamma   90.00
#
_symmetry.space_group_name_H-M   'P 1'
#
loop_
_entity.id
_entity.type
_entity.pdbx_description
1 polymer ?
#
loop_
_entity_poly.entity_id
_entity_poly.type
_entity_poly.pdbx_seq_one_letter_code
_entity_poly.pdbx_strand_id
1 'polypeptide(L)' 'AMEIEGAYSQLMKGSERTIDGGVWQYGFLRSRANSIEGGTTEVQKNIIGERVLGLPKG' A
#
# COMPACT_ATOMS: atom_id res chain seq x y z
N ALA A 1 4.44 -12.87 1.75
CA ALA A 1 5.84 -12.52 1.48
C ALA A 1 6.52 -12.04 2.76
N MET A 2 6.20 -10.85 3.27
CA MET A 2 6.85 -10.28 4.48
C MET A 2 6.93 -11.23 5.68
N GLU A 3 5.85 -11.93 6.00
CA GLU A 3 5.82 -12.90 7.11
C GLU A 3 6.71 -14.13 6.85
N ILE A 4 6.77 -14.60 5.61
CA ILE A 4 7.56 -15.78 5.19
C ILE A 4 9.07 -15.47 5.28
N GLU A 5 9.48 -14.23 5.00
CA GLU A 5 10.88 -13.81 5.11
C GLU A 5 11.39 -13.69 6.55
N GLY A 6 10.49 -13.68 7.54
CA GLY A 6 10.84 -13.56 8.95
C GLY A 6 11.71 -12.32 9.23
N ALA A 7 12.83 -12.51 9.91
CA ALA A 7 13.74 -11.41 10.28
C ALA A 7 14.33 -10.64 9.07
N TYR A 8 14.38 -11.25 7.89
CA TYR A 8 14.89 -10.61 6.68
C TYR A 8 13.91 -9.61 6.07
N SER A 9 12.65 -9.61 6.51
CA SER A 9 11.60 -8.72 5.99
C SER A 9 11.89 -7.23 6.22
N GLN A 10 12.82 -6.88 7.11
CA GLN A 10 13.22 -5.50 7.39
C GLN A 10 14.37 -5.02 6.50
N LEU A 11 14.98 -5.90 5.70
CA LEU A 11 16.11 -5.56 4.84
C LEU A 11 15.62 -4.96 3.53
N MET A 12 16.09 -3.76 3.23
CA MET A 12 15.74 -3.04 2.00
C MET A 12 16.77 -3.30 0.89
N LYS A 13 16.44 -2.89 -0.34
CA LYS A 13 17.36 -2.92 -1.48
C LYS A 13 18.71 -2.30 -1.10
N GLY A 14 19.79 -3.02 -1.37
CA GLY A 14 21.16 -2.60 -1.02
C GLY A 14 21.70 -3.22 0.27
N SER A 15 20.89 -3.92 1.05
CA SER A 15 21.40 -4.74 2.16
C SER A 15 21.94 -6.08 1.62
N GLU A 16 23.03 -6.56 2.20
CA GLU A 16 23.73 -7.78 1.74
C GLU A 16 22.83 -9.03 1.75
N ARG A 17 21.94 -9.13 2.75
CA ARG A 17 21.10 -10.32 2.99
C ARG A 17 19.66 -10.16 2.53
N THR A 18 19.37 -9.18 1.68
CA THR A 18 18.01 -8.95 1.18
C THR A 18 17.56 -10.09 0.26
N ILE A 19 16.35 -10.60 0.49
CA ILE A 19 15.72 -11.61 -0.36
C ILE A 19 15.16 -10.94 -1.61
N ASP A 20 15.34 -11.56 -2.78
CA ASP A 20 14.84 -11.09 -4.08
C ASP A 20 15.15 -9.61 -4.37
N GLY A 21 16.30 -9.12 -3.89
CA GLY A 21 16.73 -7.73 -4.08
C GLY A 21 15.84 -6.67 -3.43
N GLY A 22 14.92 -7.05 -2.54
CA GLY A 22 14.08 -6.13 -1.76
C GLY A 22 12.73 -5.80 -2.42
N VAL A 23 12.34 -6.55 -3.44
CA VAL A 23 11.12 -6.30 -4.23
C VAL A 23 9.87 -6.40 -3.36
N TRP A 24 9.82 -7.34 -2.42
CA TRP A 24 8.66 -7.56 -1.55
C TRP A 24 8.45 -6.41 -0.55
N GLN A 25 9.53 -5.90 0.03
CA GLN A 25 9.55 -4.76 0.94
C GLN A 25 9.10 -3.48 0.22
N TYR A 26 9.67 -3.26 -0.97
CA TYR A 26 9.27 -2.13 -1.81
C TYR A 26 7.79 -2.23 -2.18
N GLY A 27 7.33 -3.39 -2.64
CA GLY A 27 5.94 -3.64 -3.00
C GLY A 27 4.99 -3.44 -1.81
N PHE A 28 5.37 -3.90 -0.62
CA PHE A 28 4.61 -3.69 0.61
C PHE A 28 4.43 -2.19 0.91
N LEU A 29 5.52 -1.42 0.96
CA LEU A 29 5.43 0.02 1.21
C LEU A 29 4.68 0.74 0.09
N ARG A 30 4.87 0.33 -1.17
CA ARG A 30 4.15 0.91 -2.30
C ARG A 30 2.66 0.66 -2.20
N SER A 31 2.23 -0.54 -1.79
CA SER A 31 0.81 -0.83 -1.60
C SER A 31 0.15 0.06 -0.54
N ARG A 32 0.90 0.46 0.50
CA ARG A 32 0.45 1.42 1.51
C ARG A 32 0.41 2.84 0.94
N ALA A 33 1.40 3.25 0.16
CA ALA A 33 1.39 4.54 -0.52
C ALA A 33 0.20 4.68 -1.48
N ASN A 34 -0.18 3.59 -2.16
CA ASN A 34 -1.31 3.57 -3.10
C ASN A 34 -2.66 3.91 -2.43
N SER A 35 -2.82 3.74 -1.11
CA SER A 35 -4.08 4.08 -0.45
C SER A 35 -4.30 5.58 -0.25
N ILE A 36 -3.25 6.40 -0.48
CA ILE A 36 -3.26 7.86 -0.34
C ILE A 36 -2.90 8.60 -1.64
N GLU A 37 -2.11 7.99 -2.52
CA GLU A 37 -1.73 8.54 -3.81
C GLU A 37 -2.96 8.67 -4.73
N GLY A 38 -3.11 9.81 -5.42
CA GLY A 38 -4.24 10.03 -6.34
C GLY A 38 -5.59 10.26 -5.66
N GLY A 39 -5.59 10.53 -4.35
CA GLY A 39 -6.79 10.71 -3.53
C GLY A 39 -6.95 9.54 -2.57
N THR A 40 -7.17 9.84 -1.28
CA THR A 40 -7.22 8.79 -0.27
C THR A 40 -8.41 7.85 -0.51
N THR A 41 -8.28 6.63 0.00
CA THR A 41 -9.34 5.62 -0.09
C THR A 41 -10.67 6.14 0.48
N GLU A 42 -10.63 6.92 1.55
CA GLU A 42 -11.80 7.55 2.18
C GLU A 42 -12.45 8.57 1.24
N VAL A 43 -11.66 9.43 0.59
CA VAL A 43 -12.19 10.41 -0.37
C VAL A 43 -12.81 9.71 -1.57
N GLN A 44 -12.17 8.67 -2.11
CA GLN A 44 -12.70 7.90 -3.24
C GLN A 44 -14.01 7.19 -2.88
N LYS A 45 -14.10 6.63 -1.67
CA LYS A 45 -15.35 6.03 -1.16
C LYS A 45 -16.46 7.08 -1.05
N ASN A 46 -16.17 8.29 -0.57
CA ASN A 46 -17.14 9.38 -0.53
C ASN A 46 -17.59 9.78 -1.93
N ILE A 47 -16.67 9.89 -2.90
CA ILE A 47 -16.99 10.20 -4.30
C ILE A 47 -17.95 9.15 -4.87
N ILE A 48 -17.69 7.86 -4.65
CA ILE A 48 -18.59 6.79 -5.09
C ILE A 48 -19.95 6.91 -4.38
N GLY A 49 -19.96 7.12 -3.06
CA GLY A 49 -21.18 7.30 -2.28
C GLY A 49 -22.06 8.45 -2.79
N GLU A 50 -21.48 9.63 -2.98
CA GLU A 50 -22.21 10.82 -3.41
C GLU A 50 -22.59 10.76 -4.89
N ARG A 51 -21.63 10.43 -5.77
CA ARG A 51 -21.78 10.64 -7.22
C ARG A 51 -22.34 9.42 -7.95
N VAL A 52 -22.08 8.21 -7.46
CA VAL A 52 -22.57 6.97 -8.07
C VAL A 52 -23.81 6.48 -7.34
N LEU A 53 -23.79 6.49 -6.00
CA LEU A 53 -24.88 5.94 -5.19
C LEU A 53 -25.92 6.98 -4.73
N GLY A 54 -25.67 8.28 -4.93
CA GLY A 54 -26.61 9.35 -4.57
C GLY A 54 -26.81 9.57 -3.07
N LEU A 55 -25.85 9.14 -2.23
CA LEU A 55 -25.91 9.33 -0.79
C LEU A 55 -25.78 10.83 -0.44
N PRO A 56 -26.44 11.31 0.64
CA PRO A 56 -26.26 12.67 1.13
C PRO A 56 -24.79 12.96 1.46
N LYS A 57 -24.37 14.20 1.25
CA LYS A 57 -23.04 14.66 1.67
C LYS A 57 -22.96 14.67 3.20
N GLY A 58 -21.83 14.23 3.73
CA GLY A 58 -21.42 14.44 5.12
C GLY A 58 -20.74 15.79 5.32
#